data_AF-A0A8J7JFX2-F1
#
_entry.id   AF-A0A8J7JFX2-F1
#
_cell.length_a   1.000
_cell.length_b   1.000
_cell.length_c   1.000
_cell.angle_alpha   90.00
_cell.angle_beta   90.00
_cell.angle_gamma   90.00
#
_symmetry.space_group_name_H-M   'P 1'
#
loop_
_entity.id
_entity.type
_entity.pdbx_description
1 polymer ?
#
loop_
_entity_poly.entity_id
_entity_poly.type
_entity_poly.pdbx_seq_one_letter_code
_entity_poly.pdbx_strand_id
1 'polypeptide(L)'
;MAKLTPDQRNYYYLLEAGRAGIHKPILAALHQAHLSPSLEDGETGLGIMPVGSVSLQRIDTFPEQVQYAANTLRALTDNLARQGWQGSDLWNAEAGRYSDSLMDMVASGYQPGNTEVGVGRLEPSDRAALFQAYQSDMETDYIDKQAPRNLANLDRALLSLMDRIPQYYTGLAHQRDSLLEAVRIWRKLDTLEEARLSLAKDAKIAPEVLSEAQLDVLLKQFMQRLSPYYGGYPHQREALLRLTQLWRTLPSREDAIASLEKDTSPNSGLEFLDPALIHFVEQVPKYYAGAGTQRNSLTEAVRFWRKLDSRSAVMMSFGIDPKILSSSSADQETLRQVASQLDRELLGFIRRIPGAYNEAEHQRESLIRMVQLWRGLATRQLAISALTEDLKRLEREKRKKEVPVVIIPKRPDRWTRSNIILSLPVIPDGSFTWAEATKGGTRMPPNQTTVDAIVRISKLAQRARDRVGRPFIITSWYRPPHINRAVGGAKYSRHIVGDAIDFVCENLTGNQLYWLLDPWWPGGLGRYRSFPNLCHIDARNYRARWRN
;
A
#
# COMPACT_ATOMS: atom_id res chain seq x y z
N MET A 1 2.38 8.96 26.48
CA MET A 1 1.64 8.08 25.55
C MET A 1 2.30 6.69 25.59
N ALA A 2 1.71 5.66 25.01
CA ALA A 2 2.40 4.36 24.91
C ALA A 2 3.55 4.51 23.92
N LYS A 3 4.75 4.05 24.27
CA LYS A 3 5.89 4.08 23.36
C LYS A 3 5.63 3.18 22.15
N LEU A 4 6.09 3.60 20.98
CA LEU A 4 6.05 2.82 19.75
C LEU A 4 6.78 1.49 19.95
N THR A 5 6.23 0.43 19.36
CA THR A 5 6.91 -0.86 19.25
C THR A 5 8.06 -0.77 18.22
N PRO A 6 9.06 -1.69 18.27
CA PRO A 6 10.10 -1.76 17.25
C PRO A 6 9.55 -1.82 15.82
N ASP A 7 8.51 -2.63 15.57
CA ASP A 7 7.88 -2.77 14.25
C ASP A 7 7.23 -1.48 13.76
N GLN A 8 6.58 -0.74 14.67
CA GLN A 8 6.01 0.58 14.34
C GLN A 8 7.08 1.61 14.01
N ARG A 9 8.23 1.60 14.70
CA ARG A 9 9.35 2.47 14.34
C ARG A 9 9.93 2.08 12.98
N ASN A 10 10.13 0.78 12.75
CA ASN A 10 10.63 0.25 11.48
C ASN A 10 9.73 0.61 10.29
N TYR A 11 8.40 0.62 10.49
CA TYR A 11 7.46 1.10 9.48
C TYR A 11 7.77 2.53 9.01
N TYR A 12 8.00 3.46 9.95
CA TYR A 12 8.37 4.85 9.60
C TYR A 12 9.72 4.92 8.91
N TYR A 13 10.71 4.13 9.35
CA TYR A 13 12.02 4.07 8.70
C TYR A 13 11.90 3.61 7.24
N LEU A 14 11.15 2.53 6.98
CA LEU A 14 10.93 2.00 5.64
C LEU A 14 10.18 3.00 4.75
N LEU A 15 9.15 3.65 5.29
CA LEU A 15 8.36 4.65 4.59
C LEU A 15 9.24 5.82 4.12
N GLU A 16 9.98 6.42 5.04
CA GLU A 16 10.75 7.63 4.77
C GLU A 16 12.05 7.33 4.01
N ALA A 17 12.67 6.17 4.22
CA ALA A 17 13.81 5.73 3.43
C ALA A 17 13.43 5.49 1.97
N GLY A 18 12.31 4.81 1.73
CA GLY A 18 11.76 4.59 0.39
C GLY A 18 11.34 5.90 -0.29
N ARG A 19 10.82 6.88 0.47
CA ARG A 19 10.53 8.22 -0.04
C ARG A 19 11.82 8.96 -0.41
N ALA A 20 12.79 9.05 0.50
CA ALA A 20 13.97 9.88 0.28
C ALA A 20 15.02 9.24 -0.66
N GLY A 21 14.96 7.92 -0.89
CA GLY A 21 15.99 7.21 -1.66
C GLY A 21 17.27 6.99 -0.86
N ILE A 22 17.15 6.67 0.42
CA ILE A 22 18.28 6.42 1.32
C ILE A 22 18.24 4.99 1.84
N HIS A 23 19.38 4.49 2.31
CA HIS A 23 19.45 3.14 2.87
C HIS A 23 18.87 3.13 4.28
N LYS A 24 17.69 2.52 4.44
CA LYS A 24 16.87 2.51 5.67
C LYS A 24 17.65 2.38 6.98
N PRO A 25 18.65 1.49 7.12
CA PRO A 25 19.34 1.26 8.38
C PRO A 25 19.96 2.50 9.01
N ILE A 26 20.24 3.54 8.24
CA ILE A 26 20.78 4.80 8.77
C ILE A 26 19.79 5.53 9.68
N LEU A 27 18.47 5.41 9.46
CA LEU A 27 17.45 6.06 10.27
C LEU A 27 17.32 5.37 11.64
N ALA A 28 17.35 4.04 11.65
CA ALA A 28 17.43 3.26 12.88
C ALA A 28 18.71 3.56 13.65
N ALA A 29 19.85 3.66 12.95
CA ALA A 29 21.13 4.00 13.54
C ALA A 29 21.13 5.40 14.18
N LEU A 30 20.60 6.41 13.49
CA LEU A 30 20.48 7.76 14.02
C LEU A 30 19.62 7.81 15.28
N HIS A 31 18.50 7.06 15.30
CA HIS A 31 17.65 6.97 16.49
C HIS A 31 18.41 6.40 17.68
N GLN A 32 19.10 5.28 17.50
CA GLN A 32 19.86 4.62 18.57
C GLN A 32 21.06 5.45 19.04
N ALA A 33 21.75 6.13 18.13
CA ALA A 33 22.93 6.92 18.45
C ALA A 33 22.60 8.22 19.21
N HIS A 34 21.42 8.80 18.97
CA HIS A 34 21.05 10.09 19.57
C HIS A 34 20.14 9.97 20.77
N LEU A 35 19.07 9.15 20.68
CA LEU A 35 17.98 9.09 21.67
C LEU A 35 17.53 10.49 22.14
N SER A 36 17.53 11.46 21.23
CA SER A 36 17.24 12.87 21.48
C SER A 36 16.81 13.58 20.18
N PRO A 37 16.04 14.68 20.25
CA PRO A 37 15.45 15.29 21.45
C PRO A 37 14.34 14.41 22.07
N SER A 38 13.89 14.75 23.28
CA SER A 38 12.64 14.18 23.81
C SER A 38 11.46 14.82 23.07
N LEU A 39 10.49 14.00 22.66
CA LEU A 39 9.40 14.40 21.76
C LEU A 39 8.06 14.49 22.50
N GLU A 40 7.09 15.26 21.97
CA GLU A 40 5.75 15.44 22.55
C GLU A 40 4.98 14.11 22.66
N ASP A 41 5.19 13.20 21.72
CA ASP A 41 4.58 11.87 21.72
C ASP A 41 5.20 10.89 22.74
N GLY A 42 6.22 11.32 23.49
CA GLY A 42 6.91 10.52 24.51
C GLY A 42 7.99 9.59 23.96
N GLU A 43 8.31 9.70 22.67
CA GLU A 43 9.47 9.07 22.05
C GLU A 43 10.73 9.93 22.19
N THR A 44 11.84 9.39 21.71
CA THR A 44 13.10 10.11 21.51
C THR A 44 13.41 10.21 20.03
N GLY A 45 13.96 11.35 19.61
CA GLY A 45 14.26 11.67 18.21
C GLY A 45 15.55 11.09 17.66
N LEU A 46 15.85 11.50 16.42
CA LEU A 46 16.97 11.03 15.59
C LEU A 46 18.14 12.04 15.54
N GLY A 47 18.23 12.94 16.51
CA GLY A 47 19.23 14.00 16.53
C GLY A 47 18.92 15.20 15.65
N ILE A 48 17.66 15.34 15.20
CA ILE A 48 17.26 16.43 14.31
C ILE A 48 16.74 17.62 15.11
N MET A 49 17.38 18.77 14.89
CA MET A 49 17.05 20.05 15.51
C MET A 49 16.50 21.04 14.47
N PRO A 50 15.62 21.98 14.90
CA PRO A 50 15.03 22.95 13.99
C PRO A 50 16.07 23.99 13.58
N VAL A 51 15.98 24.43 12.33
CA VAL A 51 16.87 25.45 11.77
C VAL A 51 16.11 26.34 10.79
N GLY A 52 16.45 27.63 10.77
CA GLY A 52 15.81 28.60 9.88
C GLY A 52 14.30 28.73 10.11
N SER A 53 13.50 28.44 9.09
CA SER A 53 12.04 28.54 9.11
C SER A 53 11.31 27.29 9.63
N VAL A 54 12.05 26.26 10.04
CA VAL A 54 11.47 25.03 10.61
C VAL A 54 11.05 25.28 12.06
N SER A 55 9.75 25.23 12.34
CA SER A 55 9.23 25.32 13.70
C SER A 55 9.43 24.02 14.47
N LEU A 56 9.72 24.11 15.77
CA LEU A 56 9.77 22.95 16.70
C LEU A 56 8.58 22.00 16.53
N GLN A 57 7.36 22.55 16.43
CA GLN A 57 6.10 21.79 16.24
C GLN A 57 6.03 20.92 14.97
N ARG A 58 7.01 21.00 14.06
CA ARG A 58 7.08 20.17 12.84
C ARG A 58 8.09 19.03 12.93
N ILE A 59 8.79 18.90 14.06
CA ILE A 59 9.82 17.90 14.31
C ILE A 59 9.73 17.36 15.76
N ASP A 60 8.55 17.45 16.38
CA ASP A 60 8.33 17.15 17.80
C ASP A 60 7.58 15.82 18.00
N THR A 61 7.47 15.03 16.93
CA THR A 61 6.97 13.65 16.95
C THR A 61 7.95 12.73 16.24
N PHE A 62 7.91 11.45 16.58
CA PHE A 62 8.81 10.45 16.02
C PHE A 62 8.68 10.35 14.48
N PRO A 63 7.48 10.31 13.87
CA PRO A 63 7.37 10.29 12.41
C PRO A 63 7.98 11.53 11.75
N GLU A 64 7.83 12.70 12.36
CA GLU A 64 8.42 13.94 11.85
C GLU A 64 9.95 13.93 11.97
N GLN A 65 10.50 13.46 13.10
CA GLN A 65 11.95 13.27 13.26
C GLN A 65 12.52 12.34 12.18
N VAL A 66 11.82 11.24 11.88
CA VAL A 66 12.23 10.29 10.82
C VAL A 66 12.17 10.94 9.43
N GLN A 67 11.08 11.64 9.12
CA GLN A 67 10.92 12.35 7.84
C GLN A 67 12.01 13.39 7.62
N TYR A 68 12.27 14.22 8.63
CA TYR A 68 13.30 15.25 8.54
C TYR A 68 14.72 14.67 8.53
N ALA A 69 14.98 13.60 9.29
CA ALA A 69 16.27 12.90 9.22
C ALA A 69 16.54 12.36 7.80
N ALA A 70 15.52 11.80 7.15
CA ALA A 70 15.65 11.32 5.77
C ALA A 70 15.95 12.48 4.78
N ASN A 71 15.27 13.61 4.94
CA ASN A 71 15.54 14.81 4.14
C ASN A 71 16.95 15.37 4.39
N THR A 72 17.39 15.39 5.65
CA THR A 72 18.72 15.87 6.06
C THR A 72 19.83 15.00 5.51
N LEU A 73 19.69 13.68 5.53
CA LEU A 73 20.66 12.76 4.94
C LEU A 73 20.74 12.93 3.41
N ARG A 74 19.60 13.11 2.74
CA ARG A 74 19.56 13.42 1.31
C ARG A 74 20.32 14.72 1.01
N ALA A 75 20.04 15.79 1.76
CA ALA A 75 20.71 17.08 1.62
C ALA A 75 22.23 16.98 1.88
N LEU A 76 22.66 16.24 2.90
CA LEU A 76 24.07 15.96 3.17
C LEU A 76 24.74 15.29 1.97
N THR A 77 24.18 14.19 1.47
CA THR A 77 24.78 13.48 0.31
C THR A 77 24.82 14.34 -0.95
N ASP A 78 23.84 15.23 -1.14
CA ASP A 78 23.80 16.18 -2.25
C ASP A 78 24.83 17.29 -2.12
N ASN A 79 25.08 17.74 -0.89
CA ASN A 79 26.14 18.68 -0.59
C ASN A 79 27.51 18.06 -0.86
N LEU A 80 27.77 16.84 -0.39
CA LEU A 80 29.01 16.12 -0.63
C LEU A 80 29.24 15.87 -2.13
N ALA A 81 28.23 15.46 -2.87
CA ALA A 81 28.32 15.28 -4.33
C ALA A 81 28.67 16.59 -5.05
N ARG A 82 28.09 17.73 -4.64
CA ARG A 82 28.47 19.07 -5.16
C ARG A 82 29.91 19.46 -4.82
N GLN A 83 30.46 18.93 -3.74
CA GLN A 83 31.87 19.09 -3.37
C GLN A 83 32.81 18.13 -4.11
N GLY A 84 32.29 17.30 -5.02
CA GLY A 84 33.08 16.40 -5.86
C GLY A 84 33.16 14.95 -5.37
N TRP A 85 32.47 14.59 -4.28
CA TRP A 85 32.38 13.21 -3.84
C TRP A 85 31.69 12.35 -4.90
N GLN A 86 32.31 11.22 -5.22
CA GLN A 86 31.78 10.23 -6.14
C GLN A 86 30.90 9.21 -5.41
N GLY A 87 30.14 8.40 -6.16
CA GLY A 87 29.31 7.36 -5.57
C GLY A 87 30.08 6.37 -4.69
N SER A 88 31.33 6.04 -5.06
CA SER A 88 32.23 5.19 -4.26
C SER A 88 32.68 5.83 -2.94
N ASP A 89 32.71 7.16 -2.86
CA ASP A 89 33.04 7.85 -1.61
C ASP A 89 31.87 7.82 -0.63
N LEU A 90 30.64 7.63 -1.13
CA LEU A 90 29.40 7.58 -0.35
C LEU A 90 28.94 6.14 -0.05
N TRP A 91 29.34 5.17 -0.87
CA TRP A 91 28.83 3.80 -0.83
C TRP A 91 29.94 2.77 -0.99
N ASN A 92 29.99 1.82 -0.06
CA ASN A 92 30.80 0.61 -0.20
C ASN A 92 29.97 -0.47 -0.93
N ALA A 93 30.27 -0.69 -2.21
CA ALA A 93 29.53 -1.63 -3.06
C ALA A 93 29.69 -3.08 -2.61
N GLU A 94 30.87 -3.50 -2.19
CA GLU A 94 31.14 -4.87 -1.73
C GLU A 94 30.35 -5.20 -0.46
N ALA A 95 30.34 -4.27 0.50
CA ALA A 95 29.61 -4.42 1.76
C ALA A 95 28.12 -4.05 1.66
N GLY A 96 27.66 -3.51 0.52
CA GLY A 96 26.25 -3.13 0.31
C GLY A 96 25.72 -2.09 1.28
N ARG A 97 26.57 -1.14 1.67
CA ARG A 97 26.26 -0.15 2.73
C ARG A 97 26.91 1.20 2.47
N TYR A 98 26.56 2.19 3.28
CA TYR A 98 27.28 3.47 3.30
C TYR A 98 28.75 3.28 3.64
N SER A 99 29.60 4.05 2.95
CA SER A 99 31.05 4.03 3.16
C SER A 99 31.42 4.53 4.55
N ASP A 100 32.61 4.17 5.02
CA ASP A 100 33.08 4.65 6.33
C ASP A 100 33.24 6.17 6.33
N SER A 101 33.70 6.76 5.22
CA SER A 101 33.80 8.21 5.03
C SER A 101 32.44 8.92 5.13
N LEU A 102 31.37 8.36 4.55
CA LEU A 102 30.04 8.93 4.71
C LEU A 102 29.55 8.79 6.15
N MET A 103 29.81 7.66 6.81
CA MET A 103 29.45 7.48 8.22
C MET A 103 30.18 8.48 9.13
N ASP A 104 31.42 8.85 8.81
CA ASP A 104 32.15 9.91 9.53
C ASP A 104 31.49 11.28 9.34
N MET A 105 31.04 11.60 8.11
CA MET A 105 30.30 12.83 7.84
C MET A 105 28.95 12.88 8.54
N VAL A 106 28.21 11.76 8.60
CA VAL A 106 26.94 11.68 9.32
C VAL A 106 27.15 11.85 10.82
N ALA A 107 28.15 11.17 11.40
CA ALA A 107 28.46 11.27 12.83
C ALA A 107 28.93 12.67 13.25
N SER A 108 29.59 13.40 12.34
CA SER A 108 30.02 14.79 12.59
C SER A 108 28.85 15.80 12.62
N GLY A 109 27.63 15.37 12.27
CA GLY A 109 26.47 16.23 12.14
C GLY A 109 26.41 16.97 10.81
N TYR A 110 25.30 17.66 10.56
CA TYR A 110 25.10 18.42 9.33
C TYR A 110 24.30 19.70 9.57
N GLN A 111 24.86 20.81 9.10
CA GLN A 111 24.25 22.12 9.12
C GLN A 111 23.74 22.45 7.70
N PRO A 112 22.42 22.46 7.47
CA PRO A 112 21.88 22.80 6.15
C PRO A 112 22.06 24.29 5.83
N GLY A 113 22.15 24.58 4.53
CA GLY A 113 22.17 25.95 4.02
C GLY A 113 20.78 26.60 4.02
N ASN A 114 20.75 27.93 3.92
CA ASN A 114 19.51 28.73 4.03
C ASN A 114 18.46 28.46 2.93
N THR A 115 18.84 27.76 1.86
CA THR A 115 17.99 27.43 0.71
C THR A 115 17.32 26.06 0.82
N GLU A 116 17.72 25.23 1.81
CA GLU A 116 17.25 23.86 1.96
C GLU A 116 15.96 23.82 2.80
N VAL A 117 14.82 23.60 2.13
CA VAL A 117 13.49 23.59 2.75
C VAL A 117 13.15 22.19 3.25
N GLY A 118 12.54 22.08 4.45
CA GLY A 118 12.13 20.79 5.01
C GLY A 118 13.30 19.93 5.51
N VAL A 119 14.45 20.57 5.78
CA VAL A 119 15.67 19.95 6.28
C VAL A 119 15.95 20.48 7.69
N GLY A 120 16.29 19.59 8.62
CA GLY A 120 16.71 19.96 9.97
C GLY A 120 18.23 19.89 10.12
N ARG A 121 18.75 20.53 11.18
CA ARG A 121 20.15 20.36 11.58
C ARG A 121 20.32 18.98 12.21
N LEU A 122 21.29 18.21 11.76
CA LEU A 122 21.68 16.96 12.40
C LEU A 122 22.77 17.26 13.43
N GLU A 123 22.53 16.90 14.69
CA GLU A 123 23.54 17.02 15.74
C GLU A 123 24.67 15.98 15.55
N PRO A 124 25.88 16.25 16.06
CA PRO A 124 26.93 15.25 16.13
C PRO A 124 26.54 14.06 17.03
N SER A 125 27.03 12.87 16.70
CA SER A 125 26.83 11.62 17.46
C SER A 125 28.11 10.83 17.62
N ASP A 126 28.08 9.84 18.53
CA ASP A 126 29.18 8.89 18.64
C ASP A 126 29.28 8.00 17.39
N ARG A 127 30.42 8.09 16.70
CA ARG A 127 30.66 7.40 15.44
C ARG A 127 30.69 5.86 15.58
N ALA A 128 31.14 5.33 16.71
CA ALA A 128 31.20 3.89 16.91
C ALA A 128 29.79 3.32 17.15
N ALA A 129 29.01 3.97 18.02
CA ALA A 129 27.63 3.62 18.31
C ALA A 129 26.74 3.71 17.08
N LEU A 130 26.85 4.81 16.30
CA LEU A 130 26.11 4.98 15.06
C LEU A 130 26.37 3.83 14.08
N PHE A 131 27.64 3.46 13.89
CA PHE A 131 28.00 2.42 12.94
C PHE A 131 27.69 1.00 13.41
N GLN A 132 27.76 0.74 14.72
CA GLN A 132 27.30 -0.51 15.29
C GLN A 132 25.79 -0.68 15.13
N ALA A 133 25.00 0.36 15.44
CA ALA A 133 23.56 0.35 15.26
C ALA A 133 23.16 0.16 13.78
N TYR A 134 23.88 0.80 12.87
CA TYR A 134 23.69 0.65 11.43
C TYR A 134 23.91 -0.80 10.95
N GLN A 135 25.00 -1.44 11.38
CA GLN A 135 25.27 -2.83 11.04
C GLN A 135 24.24 -3.79 11.65
N SER A 136 23.85 -3.57 12.91
CA SER A 136 22.86 -4.41 13.59
C SER A 136 21.49 -4.37 12.91
N ASP A 137 21.05 -3.20 12.44
CA ASP A 137 19.78 -3.05 11.72
C ASP A 137 19.85 -3.68 10.32
N MET A 138 20.99 -3.56 9.63
CA MET A 138 21.24 -4.28 8.37
C MET A 138 21.15 -5.80 8.55
N GLU A 139 21.80 -6.36 9.57
CA GLU A 139 21.74 -7.80 9.87
C GLU A 139 20.31 -8.25 10.15
N THR A 140 19.52 -7.40 10.83
CA THR A 140 18.12 -7.66 11.16
C THR A 140 17.25 -7.84 9.90
N ASP A 141 17.44 -7.00 8.88
CA ASP A 141 16.71 -7.10 7.61
C ASP A 141 16.99 -8.40 6.84
N TYR A 142 18.11 -9.06 7.15
CA TYR A 142 18.51 -10.32 6.55
C TYR A 142 18.26 -11.54 7.46
N ILE A 143 17.68 -11.42 8.67
CA ILE A 143 17.59 -12.57 9.62
C ILE A 143 16.96 -13.84 9.02
N ASP A 144 15.94 -13.70 8.17
CA ASP A 144 15.27 -14.84 7.51
C ASP A 144 15.84 -15.17 6.11
N LYS A 145 16.92 -14.52 5.70
CA LYS A 145 17.51 -14.59 4.36
C LYS A 145 19.01 -14.84 4.47
N GLN A 146 19.61 -15.61 3.56
CA GLN A 146 21.08 -15.63 3.51
C GLN A 146 21.55 -14.23 3.07
N ALA A 147 22.19 -13.49 3.98
CA ALA A 147 22.77 -12.20 3.66
C ALA A 147 23.76 -12.37 2.49
N PRO A 148 23.65 -11.56 1.42
CA PRO A 148 24.61 -11.58 0.32
C PRO A 148 26.01 -11.37 0.88
N ARG A 149 26.91 -12.33 0.64
CA ARG A 149 28.30 -12.23 1.16
C ARG A 149 29.10 -11.11 0.49
N ASN A 150 28.66 -10.65 -0.69
CA ASN A 150 29.31 -9.60 -1.46
C ASN A 150 28.30 -9.00 -2.46
N LEU A 151 28.17 -7.67 -2.47
CA LEU A 151 27.25 -6.93 -3.35
C LEU A 151 27.94 -6.12 -4.47
N ALA A 152 29.21 -6.38 -4.75
CA ALA A 152 29.98 -5.66 -5.77
C ALA A 152 29.35 -5.73 -7.18
N ASN A 153 28.62 -6.80 -7.50
CA ASN A 153 27.96 -6.97 -8.79
C ASN A 153 26.53 -6.38 -8.86
N LEU A 154 26.00 -5.87 -7.75
CA LEU A 154 24.62 -5.40 -7.66
C LEU A 154 24.33 -4.29 -8.67
N ASP A 155 25.22 -3.29 -8.78
CA ASP A 155 25.06 -2.18 -9.72
C ASP A 155 24.97 -2.66 -11.17
N ARG A 156 25.84 -3.60 -11.55
CA ARG A 156 25.83 -4.19 -12.88
C ARG A 156 24.53 -4.95 -13.15
N ALA A 157 24.02 -5.67 -12.14
CA ALA A 157 22.76 -6.39 -12.24
C ALA A 157 21.57 -5.44 -12.39
N LEU A 158 21.53 -4.37 -11.59
CA LEU A 158 20.51 -3.32 -11.67
C LEU A 158 20.48 -2.65 -13.03
N LEU A 159 21.64 -2.26 -13.56
CA LEU A 159 21.77 -1.65 -14.89
C LEU A 159 21.35 -2.62 -16.00
N SER A 160 21.78 -3.90 -15.91
CA SER A 160 21.39 -4.93 -16.88
C SER A 160 19.88 -5.14 -16.95
N LEU A 161 19.17 -5.07 -15.82
CA LEU A 161 17.71 -5.15 -15.77
C LEU A 161 17.07 -3.88 -16.35
N MET A 162 17.51 -2.72 -15.86
CA MET A 162 16.94 -1.42 -16.25
C MET A 162 17.08 -1.11 -17.74
N ASP A 163 18.21 -1.43 -18.36
CA ASP A 163 18.45 -1.20 -19.80
C ASP A 163 17.52 -2.03 -20.70
N ARG A 164 17.01 -3.16 -20.20
CA ARG A 164 16.12 -4.06 -20.96
C ARG A 164 14.64 -3.74 -20.73
N ILE A 165 14.27 -3.14 -19.60
CA ILE A 165 12.88 -2.82 -19.23
C ILE A 165 12.05 -2.20 -20.36
N PRO A 166 12.54 -1.20 -21.13
CA PRO A 166 11.75 -0.56 -22.17
C PRO A 166 11.20 -1.52 -23.24
N GLN A 167 11.86 -2.66 -23.45
CA GLN A 167 11.46 -3.72 -24.40
C GLN A 167 10.35 -4.62 -23.84
N TYR A 168 10.30 -4.79 -22.52
CA TYR A 168 9.35 -5.66 -21.80
C TYR A 168 8.19 -4.87 -21.17
N TYR A 169 8.21 -3.54 -21.26
CA TYR A 169 7.14 -2.68 -20.77
C TYR A 169 5.86 -2.89 -21.59
N THR A 170 4.83 -3.41 -20.93
CA THR A 170 3.51 -3.65 -21.50
C THR A 170 2.47 -2.64 -21.01
N GLY A 171 2.78 -1.82 -19.99
CA GLY A 171 1.89 -0.80 -19.46
C GLY A 171 0.93 -1.28 -18.38
N LEU A 172 1.24 -2.40 -17.73
CA LEU A 172 0.55 -2.88 -16.53
C LEU A 172 0.76 -1.90 -15.36
N ALA A 173 -0.18 -1.89 -14.41
CA ALA A 173 -0.16 -0.98 -13.27
C ALA A 173 1.18 -1.00 -12.50
N HIS A 174 1.61 -2.18 -12.04
CA HIS A 174 2.86 -2.34 -11.28
C HIS A 174 4.10 -1.94 -12.09
N GLN A 175 4.13 -2.18 -13.40
CA GLN A 175 5.22 -1.73 -14.27
C GLN A 175 5.27 -0.21 -14.33
N ARG A 176 4.13 0.45 -14.55
CA ARG A 176 4.06 1.92 -14.56
C ARG A 176 4.50 2.51 -13.23
N ASP A 177 3.97 1.97 -12.13
CA ASP A 177 4.27 2.41 -10.77
C ASP A 177 5.78 2.23 -10.47
N SER A 178 6.39 1.12 -10.93
CA SER A 178 7.84 0.88 -10.77
C SER A 178 8.71 1.93 -11.48
N LEU A 179 8.37 2.30 -12.72
CA LEU A 179 9.12 3.31 -13.47
C LEU A 179 8.90 4.72 -12.89
N LEU A 180 7.68 5.01 -12.42
CA LEU A 180 7.35 6.31 -11.85
C LEU A 180 8.03 6.52 -10.48
N GLU A 181 8.09 5.48 -9.63
CA GLU A 181 8.87 5.49 -8.39
C GLU A 181 10.36 5.66 -8.67
N ALA A 182 10.89 5.00 -9.70
CA ALA A 182 12.27 5.17 -10.12
C ALA A 182 12.56 6.64 -10.48
N VAL A 183 11.69 7.28 -11.28
CA VAL A 183 11.79 8.71 -11.62
C VAL A 183 11.75 9.56 -10.36
N ARG A 184 10.81 9.30 -9.46
CA ARG A 184 10.62 10.05 -8.21
C ARG A 184 11.90 10.05 -7.38
N ILE A 185 12.45 8.86 -7.10
CA ILE A 185 13.65 8.72 -6.28
C ILE A 185 14.89 9.26 -7.02
N TRP A 186 15.03 8.96 -8.31
CA TRP A 186 16.16 9.44 -9.13
C TRP A 186 16.23 10.96 -9.20
N ARG A 187 15.07 11.62 -9.29
CA ARG A 187 14.95 13.09 -9.28
C ARG A 187 14.82 13.69 -7.87
N LYS A 188 14.87 12.86 -6.83
CA LYS A 188 14.78 13.26 -5.41
C LYS A 188 13.51 14.05 -5.10
N LEU A 189 12.39 13.57 -5.64
CA LEU A 189 11.06 14.14 -5.46
C LEU A 189 10.34 13.44 -4.31
N ASP A 190 9.44 14.16 -3.64
CA ASP A 190 8.76 13.67 -2.44
C ASP A 190 7.46 12.93 -2.80
N THR A 191 6.86 13.21 -3.96
CA THR A 191 5.60 12.59 -4.41
C THR A 191 5.63 12.04 -5.83
N LEU A 192 4.76 11.07 -6.10
CA LEU A 192 4.55 10.53 -7.46
C LEU A 192 3.99 11.59 -8.42
N GLU A 193 3.18 12.52 -7.92
CA GLU A 193 2.66 13.63 -8.72
C GLU A 193 3.78 14.58 -9.15
N GLU A 194 4.73 14.88 -8.27
CA GLU A 194 5.92 15.64 -8.68
C GLU A 194 6.72 14.91 -9.76
N ALA A 195 6.85 13.58 -9.67
CA ALA A 195 7.52 12.79 -10.70
C ALA A 195 6.79 12.91 -12.06
N ARG A 196 5.47 12.75 -12.06
CA ARG A 196 4.61 12.96 -13.23
C ARG A 196 4.75 14.38 -13.80
N LEU A 197 4.68 15.41 -12.96
CA LEU A 197 4.84 16.81 -13.34
C LEU A 197 6.22 17.09 -13.93
N SER A 198 7.27 16.47 -13.37
CA SER A 198 8.63 16.65 -13.85
C SER A 198 8.82 16.07 -15.26
N LEU A 199 8.20 14.93 -15.57
CA LEU A 199 8.22 14.34 -16.91
C LEU A 199 7.42 15.19 -17.90
N ALA A 200 6.25 15.69 -17.49
CA ALA A 200 5.43 16.58 -18.31
C ALA A 200 6.18 17.86 -18.68
N LYS A 201 6.89 18.44 -17.70
CA LYS A 201 7.71 19.64 -17.88
C LYS A 201 8.82 19.44 -18.91
N ASP A 202 9.56 18.34 -18.83
CA ASP A 202 10.63 18.03 -19.79
C ASP A 202 10.09 17.84 -21.21
N ALA A 203 8.89 17.26 -21.32
CA ALA A 203 8.19 17.06 -22.58
C ALA A 203 7.47 18.32 -23.10
N LYS A 204 7.44 19.41 -22.32
CA LYS A 204 6.66 20.63 -22.59
C LYS A 204 5.17 20.35 -22.78
N ILE A 205 4.63 19.40 -22.01
CA ILE A 205 3.20 19.03 -22.00
C ILE A 205 2.54 19.63 -20.76
N ALA A 206 1.36 20.22 -20.92
CA ALA A 206 0.55 20.69 -19.80
C ALA A 206 0.11 19.51 -18.90
N PRO A 207 0.33 19.55 -17.58
CA PRO A 207 0.02 18.45 -16.65
C PRO A 207 -1.40 17.90 -16.73
N GLU A 208 -2.37 18.78 -16.98
CA GLU A 208 -3.80 18.48 -17.03
C GLU A 208 -4.17 17.65 -18.27
N VAL A 209 -3.32 17.69 -19.30
CA VAL A 209 -3.52 17.02 -20.59
C VAL A 209 -2.72 15.72 -20.69
N LEU A 210 -1.83 15.44 -19.73
CA LEU A 210 -0.99 14.23 -19.76
C LEU A 210 -1.82 12.97 -19.51
N SER A 211 -2.10 12.25 -20.59
CA SER A 211 -2.75 10.93 -20.58
C SER A 211 -1.82 9.82 -20.10
N GLU A 212 -2.37 8.69 -19.65
CA GLU A 212 -1.58 7.51 -19.27
C GLU A 212 -0.69 7.00 -20.42
N ALA A 213 -1.18 7.03 -21.65
CA ALA A 213 -0.41 6.59 -22.81
C ALA A 213 0.79 7.50 -23.09
N GLN A 214 0.63 8.81 -22.92
CA GLN A 214 1.75 9.74 -23.03
C GLN A 214 2.74 9.55 -21.88
N LEU A 215 2.24 9.37 -20.65
CA LEU A 215 3.10 9.06 -19.50
C LEU A 215 3.94 7.80 -19.73
N ASP A 216 3.34 6.74 -20.27
CA ASP A 216 4.05 5.49 -20.62
C ASP A 216 5.22 5.72 -21.59
N VAL A 217 5.01 6.58 -22.60
CA VAL A 217 6.08 6.96 -23.55
C VAL A 217 7.20 7.70 -22.83
N LEU A 218 6.86 8.67 -21.98
CA LEU A 218 7.85 9.47 -21.25
C LEU A 218 8.66 8.62 -20.26
N LEU A 219 8.01 7.70 -19.56
CA LEU A 219 8.66 6.77 -18.64
C LEU A 219 9.68 5.88 -19.37
N LYS A 220 9.30 5.32 -20.52
CA LYS A 220 10.21 4.52 -21.36
C LYS A 220 11.42 5.33 -21.83
N GLN A 221 11.19 6.56 -22.31
CA GLN A 221 12.26 7.45 -22.76
C GLN A 221 13.21 7.84 -21.62
N PHE A 222 12.68 8.05 -20.41
CA PHE A 222 13.48 8.34 -19.23
C PHE A 222 14.38 7.15 -18.88
N MET A 223 13.84 5.93 -18.83
CA MET A 223 14.63 4.71 -18.58
C MET A 223 15.75 4.51 -19.62
N GLN A 224 15.45 4.69 -20.91
CA GLN A 224 16.44 4.53 -21.99
C GLN A 224 17.65 5.48 -21.90
N ARG A 225 17.53 6.59 -21.16
CA ARG A 225 18.57 7.62 -21.05
C ARG A 225 19.33 7.55 -19.73
N LEU A 226 18.98 6.63 -18.84
CA LEU A 226 19.38 6.67 -17.44
C LEU A 226 20.80 6.16 -17.20
N SER A 227 21.17 5.06 -17.87
CA SER A 227 22.43 4.33 -17.66
C SER A 227 23.71 5.20 -17.76
N PRO A 228 23.87 6.10 -18.76
CA PRO A 228 25.04 6.99 -18.83
C PRO A 228 25.20 7.96 -17.65
N TYR A 229 24.13 8.21 -16.88
CA TYR A 229 24.14 9.13 -15.73
C TYR A 229 24.17 8.38 -14.39
N TYR A 230 24.33 7.05 -14.40
CA TYR A 230 24.51 6.27 -13.19
C TYR A 230 25.94 6.45 -12.66
N GLY A 231 26.07 7.17 -11.55
CA GLY A 231 27.33 7.40 -10.84
C GLY A 231 27.46 6.57 -9.56
N GLY A 232 26.53 5.65 -9.30
CA GLY A 232 26.54 4.81 -8.10
C GLY A 232 26.16 5.56 -6.81
N TYR A 233 25.52 6.73 -6.92
CA TYR A 233 25.04 7.49 -5.77
C TYR A 233 23.90 6.75 -5.04
N PRO A 234 23.77 6.88 -3.70
CA PRO A 234 22.75 6.16 -2.93
C PRO A 234 21.33 6.23 -3.50
N HIS A 235 20.82 7.43 -3.80
CA HIS A 235 19.49 7.61 -4.38
C HIS A 235 19.30 6.93 -5.74
N GLN A 236 20.34 6.88 -6.57
CA GLN A 236 20.26 6.19 -7.86
C GLN A 236 20.13 4.68 -7.67
N ARG A 237 20.90 4.12 -6.72
CA ARG A 237 20.83 2.69 -6.38
C ARG A 237 19.49 2.32 -5.78
N GLU A 238 19.01 3.10 -4.81
CA GLU A 238 17.70 2.88 -4.19
C GLU A 238 16.55 3.08 -5.19
N ALA A 239 16.67 3.99 -6.17
CA ALA A 239 15.70 4.11 -7.26
C ALA A 239 15.63 2.84 -8.10
N LEU A 240 16.78 2.26 -8.47
CA LEU A 240 16.82 1.02 -9.26
C LEU A 240 16.37 -0.19 -8.45
N LEU A 241 16.71 -0.26 -7.16
CA LEU A 241 16.22 -1.32 -6.26
C LEU A 241 14.70 -1.26 -6.08
N ARG A 242 14.15 -0.07 -5.87
CA ARG A 242 12.70 0.14 -5.78
C ARG A 242 11.99 -0.21 -7.08
N LEU A 243 12.59 0.15 -8.22
CA LEU A 243 12.13 -0.27 -9.54
C LEU A 243 12.10 -1.79 -9.64
N THR A 244 13.18 -2.50 -9.29
CA THR A 244 13.22 -3.96 -9.33
C THR A 244 12.17 -4.59 -8.42
N GLN A 245 12.04 -4.07 -7.19
CA GLN A 245 11.06 -4.54 -6.21
C GLN A 245 9.64 -4.47 -6.78
N LEU A 246 9.24 -3.31 -7.31
CA LEU A 246 7.89 -3.09 -7.84
C LEU A 246 7.67 -3.82 -9.18
N TRP A 247 8.67 -3.84 -10.06
CA TRP A 247 8.61 -4.54 -11.34
C TRP A 247 8.36 -6.03 -11.16
N ARG A 248 9.01 -6.64 -10.15
CA ARG A 248 8.90 -8.07 -9.82
C ARG A 248 7.87 -8.35 -8.72
N THR A 249 7.13 -7.35 -8.26
CA THR A 249 6.13 -7.46 -7.19
C THR A 249 6.65 -8.14 -5.92
N LEU A 250 7.88 -7.78 -5.51
CA LEU A 250 8.59 -8.40 -4.39
C LEU A 250 8.27 -7.71 -3.06
N PRO A 251 8.26 -8.47 -1.94
CA PRO A 251 7.83 -7.91 -0.65
C PRO A 251 8.85 -6.94 -0.05
N SER A 252 10.16 -7.14 -0.23
CA SER A 252 11.20 -6.27 0.33
C SER A 252 12.30 -5.87 -0.67
N ARG A 253 13.13 -4.91 -0.27
CA ARG A 253 14.35 -4.49 -0.97
C ARG A 253 15.36 -5.65 -1.09
N GLU A 254 15.46 -6.46 -0.04
CA GLU A 254 16.36 -7.61 0.05
C GLU A 254 15.90 -8.73 -0.88
N ASP A 255 14.58 -8.90 -1.08
CA ASP A 255 14.06 -9.79 -2.13
C ASP A 255 14.42 -9.28 -3.53
N ALA A 256 14.41 -7.97 -3.75
CA ALA A 256 14.84 -7.40 -5.02
C ALA A 256 16.32 -7.72 -5.29
N ILE A 257 17.19 -7.56 -4.30
CA ILE A 257 18.61 -7.95 -4.38
C ILE A 257 18.75 -9.45 -4.67
N ALA A 258 18.13 -10.31 -3.85
CA ALA A 258 18.20 -11.76 -4.02
C ALA A 258 17.64 -12.23 -5.39
N SER A 259 16.65 -11.51 -5.93
CA SER A 259 16.10 -11.81 -7.25
C SER A 259 17.10 -11.50 -8.38
N LEU A 260 17.92 -10.46 -8.24
CA LEU A 260 18.89 -10.03 -9.24
C LEU A 260 20.10 -10.96 -9.33
N GLU A 261 20.45 -11.63 -8.23
CA GLU A 261 21.47 -12.67 -8.23
C GLU A 261 21.08 -13.87 -9.08
N LYS A 262 19.77 -14.19 -9.14
CA LYS A 262 19.23 -15.33 -9.89
C LYS A 262 19.02 -15.00 -11.36
N ASP A 263 18.46 -13.82 -11.64
CA ASP A 263 18.10 -13.41 -12.99
C ASP A 263 18.10 -11.87 -13.07
N THR A 264 18.69 -11.31 -14.12
CA THR A 264 18.64 -9.87 -14.43
C THR A 264 17.67 -9.53 -15.56
N SER A 265 16.95 -10.52 -16.08
CA SER A 265 15.91 -10.32 -17.09
C SER A 265 14.70 -9.58 -16.50
N PRO A 266 14.14 -8.58 -17.22
CA PRO A 266 12.85 -8.01 -16.88
C PRO A 266 11.67 -8.94 -17.22
N ASN A 267 11.93 -10.07 -17.91
CA ASN A 267 10.89 -10.99 -18.32
C ASN A 267 10.26 -11.66 -17.08
N SER A 268 9.02 -11.30 -16.78
CA SER A 268 8.23 -11.89 -15.71
C SER A 268 7.57 -13.21 -16.10
N GLY A 269 7.88 -13.77 -17.27
CA GLY A 269 7.21 -14.93 -17.84
C GLY A 269 5.78 -14.60 -18.28
N LEU A 270 4.86 -15.58 -18.21
CA LEU A 270 3.45 -15.43 -18.61
C LEU A 270 2.48 -15.57 -17.43
N GLU A 271 3.00 -15.79 -16.23
CA GLU A 271 2.27 -15.94 -14.97
C GLU A 271 1.38 -14.71 -14.71
N PHE A 272 1.83 -13.52 -15.10
CA PHE A 272 1.05 -12.30 -14.95
C PHE A 272 -0.29 -12.33 -15.69
N LEU A 273 -0.47 -13.18 -16.72
CA LEU A 273 -1.73 -13.31 -17.46
C LEU A 273 -2.79 -14.13 -16.73
N ASP A 274 -2.42 -14.87 -15.68
CA ASP A 274 -3.30 -15.82 -15.00
C ASP A 274 -4.63 -15.21 -14.55
N PRO A 275 -4.69 -14.00 -13.95
CA PRO A 275 -5.96 -13.37 -13.59
C PRO A 275 -6.87 -13.12 -14.80
N ALA A 276 -6.32 -12.73 -15.95
CA ALA A 276 -7.09 -12.51 -17.17
C ALA A 276 -7.56 -13.83 -17.80
N LEU A 277 -6.73 -14.88 -17.75
CA LEU A 277 -7.09 -16.22 -18.20
C LEU A 277 -8.25 -16.80 -17.37
N ILE A 278 -8.16 -16.73 -16.04
CA ILE A 278 -9.23 -17.23 -15.16
C ILE A 278 -10.50 -16.43 -15.32
N HIS A 279 -10.42 -15.10 -15.35
CA HIS A 279 -11.59 -14.26 -15.61
C HIS A 279 -12.24 -14.61 -16.96
N PHE A 280 -11.44 -14.82 -18.02
CA PHE A 280 -11.97 -15.23 -19.31
C PHE A 280 -12.71 -16.57 -19.23
N VAL A 281 -12.10 -17.58 -18.59
CA VAL A 281 -12.69 -18.92 -18.38
C VAL A 281 -14.03 -18.82 -17.64
N GLU A 282 -14.12 -17.99 -16.60
CA GLU A 282 -15.35 -17.79 -15.83
C GLU A 282 -16.48 -17.17 -16.68
N GLN A 283 -16.14 -16.35 -17.67
CA GLN A 283 -17.12 -15.75 -18.57
C GLN A 283 -17.57 -16.70 -19.70
N VAL A 284 -16.77 -17.72 -20.07
CA VAL A 284 -17.08 -18.62 -21.20
C VAL A 284 -18.50 -19.21 -21.13
N PRO A 285 -18.99 -19.78 -20.01
CA PRO A 285 -20.32 -20.39 -19.97
C PRO A 285 -21.46 -19.41 -20.28
N LYS A 286 -21.27 -18.12 -20.00
CA LYS A 286 -22.27 -17.07 -20.27
C LYS A 286 -22.40 -16.76 -21.76
N TYR A 287 -21.32 -16.93 -22.53
CA TYR A 287 -21.25 -16.56 -23.95
C TYR A 287 -21.18 -17.77 -24.89
N TYR A 288 -21.31 -18.98 -24.35
CA TYR A 288 -21.31 -20.22 -25.13
C TYR A 288 -22.65 -20.43 -25.83
N ALA A 289 -22.62 -20.58 -27.15
CA ALA A 289 -23.78 -20.78 -28.01
C ALA A 289 -23.71 -22.11 -28.80
N GLY A 290 -22.71 -22.96 -28.53
CA GLY A 290 -22.51 -24.21 -29.26
C GLY A 290 -22.02 -24.00 -30.69
N ALA A 291 -21.39 -22.86 -31.01
CA ALA A 291 -20.83 -22.64 -32.34
C ALA A 291 -19.63 -23.58 -32.60
N GLY A 292 -19.42 -24.01 -33.85
CA GLY A 292 -18.31 -24.91 -34.20
C GLY A 292 -16.92 -24.37 -33.82
N THR A 293 -16.72 -23.06 -33.93
CA THR A 293 -15.50 -22.37 -33.48
C THR A 293 -15.32 -22.42 -31.96
N GLN A 294 -16.41 -22.28 -31.19
CA GLN A 294 -16.39 -22.39 -29.73
C GLN A 294 -16.08 -23.84 -29.30
N ARG A 295 -16.75 -24.84 -29.92
CA ARG A 295 -16.43 -26.26 -29.69
C ARG A 295 -14.96 -26.56 -29.97
N ASN A 296 -14.44 -26.07 -31.10
CA ASN A 296 -13.03 -26.25 -31.47
C ASN A 296 -12.08 -25.61 -30.43
N SER A 297 -12.36 -24.38 -29.99
CA SER A 297 -11.58 -23.71 -28.96
C SER A 297 -11.52 -24.51 -27.66
N LEU A 298 -12.68 -24.93 -27.13
CA LEU A 298 -12.75 -25.68 -25.87
C LEU A 298 -12.16 -27.10 -26.01
N THR A 299 -12.32 -27.73 -27.17
CA THR A 299 -11.73 -29.06 -27.44
C THR A 299 -10.20 -28.98 -27.41
N GLU A 300 -9.61 -27.97 -28.04
CA GLU A 300 -8.16 -27.75 -27.96
C GLU A 300 -7.71 -27.41 -26.54
N ALA A 301 -8.50 -26.64 -25.78
CA ALA A 301 -8.22 -26.38 -24.38
C ALA A 301 -8.10 -27.70 -23.58
N VAL A 302 -9.10 -28.59 -23.69
CA VAL A 302 -9.07 -29.92 -23.06
C VAL A 302 -7.87 -30.73 -23.52
N ARG A 303 -7.56 -30.70 -24.83
CA ARG A 303 -6.45 -31.44 -25.43
C ARG A 303 -5.12 -31.06 -24.78
N PHE A 304 -4.80 -29.77 -24.73
CA PHE A 304 -3.56 -29.29 -24.09
C PHE A 304 -3.57 -29.52 -22.57
N TRP A 305 -4.71 -29.27 -21.91
CA TRP A 305 -4.83 -29.40 -20.46
C TRP A 305 -4.60 -30.84 -19.99
N ARG A 306 -5.19 -31.81 -20.69
CA ARG A 306 -5.04 -33.26 -20.41
C ARG A 306 -3.84 -33.89 -21.13
N LYS A 307 -3.04 -33.10 -21.86
CA LYS A 307 -1.89 -33.57 -22.67
C LYS A 307 -2.25 -34.69 -23.65
N LEU A 308 -3.40 -34.56 -24.30
CA LEU A 308 -3.89 -35.50 -25.32
C LEU A 308 -3.28 -35.16 -26.70
N ASP A 309 -3.06 -36.19 -27.51
CA ASP A 309 -2.40 -36.07 -28.82
C ASP A 309 -3.34 -35.56 -29.94
N SER A 310 -4.65 -35.74 -29.79
CA SER A 310 -5.62 -35.54 -30.86
C SER A 310 -6.99 -35.10 -30.35
N ARG A 311 -7.82 -34.54 -31.24
CA ARG A 311 -9.23 -34.21 -30.94
C ARG A 311 -10.08 -35.47 -30.72
N SER A 312 -9.76 -36.54 -31.45
CA SER A 312 -10.38 -37.86 -31.24
C SER A 312 -10.12 -38.37 -29.81
N ALA A 313 -8.91 -38.18 -29.28
CA ALA A 313 -8.62 -38.51 -27.88
C ALA A 313 -9.43 -37.66 -26.88
N VAL A 314 -9.70 -36.39 -27.19
CA VAL A 314 -10.61 -35.56 -26.37
C VAL A 314 -12.02 -36.16 -26.33
N MET A 315 -12.56 -36.52 -27.48
CA MET A 315 -13.89 -37.15 -27.58
C MET A 315 -13.95 -38.46 -26.80
N MET A 316 -12.96 -39.33 -26.96
CA MET A 316 -12.86 -40.58 -26.21
C MET A 316 -12.77 -40.32 -24.69
N SER A 317 -12.05 -39.28 -24.26
CA SER A 317 -11.96 -38.89 -22.84
C SER A 317 -13.26 -38.35 -22.25
N PHE A 318 -14.28 -38.11 -23.08
CA PHE A 318 -15.64 -37.75 -22.72
C PHE A 318 -16.64 -38.89 -22.97
N GLY A 319 -16.16 -40.09 -23.34
CA GLY A 319 -17.00 -41.24 -23.66
C GLY A 319 -17.74 -41.12 -24.99
N ILE A 320 -17.25 -40.31 -25.92
CA ILE A 320 -17.83 -40.11 -27.26
C ILE A 320 -16.96 -40.85 -28.29
N ASP A 321 -17.56 -41.76 -29.08
CA ASP A 321 -16.85 -42.44 -30.17
C ASP A 321 -16.68 -41.47 -31.37
N PRO A 322 -15.43 -41.09 -31.73
CA PRO A 322 -15.19 -40.19 -32.86
C PRO A 322 -15.61 -40.78 -34.22
N LYS A 323 -15.75 -42.10 -34.36
CA LYS A 323 -16.17 -42.74 -35.62
C LYS A 323 -17.58 -42.32 -36.05
N ILE A 324 -18.44 -41.96 -35.11
CA ILE A 324 -19.81 -41.50 -35.36
C ILE A 324 -19.82 -40.24 -36.25
N LEU A 325 -18.81 -39.37 -36.12
CA LEU A 325 -18.70 -38.16 -36.95
C LEU A 325 -18.23 -38.46 -38.39
N SER A 326 -17.63 -39.63 -38.62
CA SER A 326 -17.10 -40.05 -39.92
C SER A 326 -18.00 -41.06 -40.65
N SER A 327 -19.02 -41.61 -39.99
CA SER A 327 -19.90 -42.59 -40.60
C SER A 327 -20.88 -41.92 -41.57
N SER A 328 -20.89 -42.38 -42.81
CA SER A 328 -21.82 -41.97 -43.87
C SER A 328 -23.30 -42.31 -43.59
N SER A 329 -23.57 -43.06 -42.52
CA SER A 329 -24.91 -43.51 -42.09
C SER A 329 -25.42 -42.83 -40.82
N ALA A 330 -24.71 -41.85 -40.25
CA ALA A 330 -25.18 -41.16 -39.04
C ALA A 330 -26.41 -40.30 -39.39
N ASP A 331 -27.54 -40.58 -38.73
CA ASP A 331 -28.73 -39.74 -38.85
C ASP A 331 -28.55 -38.39 -38.12
N GLN A 332 -29.35 -37.39 -38.52
CA GLN A 332 -29.24 -36.04 -37.94
C GLN A 332 -29.48 -36.02 -36.42
N GLU A 333 -30.27 -36.95 -35.90
CA GLU A 333 -30.61 -37.02 -34.49
C GLU A 333 -29.42 -37.51 -33.65
N THR A 334 -28.72 -38.55 -34.11
CA THR A 334 -27.48 -39.05 -33.48
C THR A 334 -26.42 -37.95 -33.44
N LEU A 335 -26.25 -37.19 -34.54
CA LEU A 335 -25.29 -36.09 -34.59
C LEU A 335 -25.65 -34.95 -33.61
N ARG A 336 -26.95 -34.65 -33.44
CA ARG A 336 -27.42 -33.66 -32.44
C ARG A 336 -27.18 -34.13 -31.01
N GLN A 337 -27.37 -35.42 -30.73
CA GLN A 337 -27.11 -36.00 -29.42
C GLN A 337 -25.62 -35.96 -29.08
N VAL A 338 -24.75 -36.34 -30.02
CA VAL A 338 -23.29 -36.24 -29.87
C VAL A 338 -22.86 -34.79 -29.63
N ALA A 339 -23.38 -33.84 -30.40
CA ALA A 339 -23.09 -32.42 -30.21
C ALA A 339 -23.52 -31.91 -28.83
N SER A 340 -24.71 -32.32 -28.37
CA SER A 340 -25.25 -31.94 -27.05
C SER A 340 -24.45 -32.55 -25.90
N GLN A 341 -23.98 -33.80 -26.04
CA GLN A 341 -23.09 -34.44 -25.08
C GLN A 341 -21.74 -33.73 -25.03
N LEU A 342 -21.14 -33.45 -26.18
CA LEU A 342 -19.88 -32.71 -26.26
C LEU A 342 -20.00 -31.32 -25.62
N ASP A 343 -21.06 -30.57 -25.90
CA ASP A 343 -21.30 -29.24 -25.31
C ASP A 343 -21.38 -29.31 -23.78
N ARG A 344 -22.07 -30.32 -23.23
CA ARG A 344 -22.20 -30.53 -21.79
C ARG A 344 -20.86 -30.82 -21.13
N GLU A 345 -20.07 -31.70 -21.73
CA GLU A 345 -18.76 -32.10 -21.21
C GLU A 345 -17.73 -30.97 -21.30
N LEU A 346 -17.73 -30.22 -22.39
CA LEU A 346 -16.88 -29.03 -22.57
C LEU A 346 -17.21 -27.95 -21.53
N LEU A 347 -18.49 -27.62 -21.34
CA LEU A 347 -18.90 -26.66 -20.31
C LEU A 347 -18.61 -27.17 -18.89
N GLY A 348 -18.78 -28.47 -18.65
CA GLY A 348 -18.44 -29.11 -17.38
C GLY A 348 -16.94 -29.07 -17.08
N PHE A 349 -16.09 -29.22 -18.11
CA PHE A 349 -14.65 -29.00 -17.99
C PHE A 349 -14.33 -27.54 -17.65
N ILE A 350 -14.87 -26.58 -18.41
CA ILE A 350 -14.60 -25.14 -18.22
C ILE A 350 -14.98 -24.66 -16.82
N ARG A 351 -16.13 -25.07 -16.28
CA ARG A 351 -16.57 -24.68 -14.93
C ARG A 351 -15.66 -25.20 -13.81
N ARG A 352 -14.88 -26.25 -14.05
CA ARG A 352 -13.95 -26.84 -13.07
C ARG A 352 -12.57 -26.18 -13.08
N ILE A 353 -12.19 -25.51 -14.16
CA ILE A 353 -10.86 -24.92 -14.33
C ILE A 353 -10.49 -23.98 -13.18
N PRO A 354 -11.32 -23.01 -12.74
CA PRO A 354 -10.91 -22.09 -11.67
C PRO A 354 -10.49 -22.78 -10.37
N GLY A 355 -11.10 -23.92 -10.03
CA GLY A 355 -10.73 -24.70 -8.84
C GLY A 355 -9.62 -25.73 -9.07
N ALA A 356 -9.24 -26.00 -10.32
CA ALA A 356 -8.23 -27.00 -10.70
C ALA A 356 -6.95 -26.37 -11.29
N TYR A 357 -6.96 -25.06 -11.53
CA TYR A 357 -5.81 -24.33 -12.04
C TYR A 357 -4.74 -24.20 -10.96
N ASN A 358 -3.53 -24.63 -11.28
CA ASN A 358 -2.38 -24.59 -10.38
C ASN A 358 -1.16 -23.91 -11.04
N GLU A 359 -1.42 -23.03 -12.01
CA GLU A 359 -0.42 -22.17 -12.66
C GLU A 359 0.67 -22.95 -13.42
N ALA A 360 0.45 -24.23 -13.70
CA ALA A 360 1.37 -25.03 -14.48
C ALA A 360 1.42 -24.57 -15.94
N GLU A 361 2.61 -24.58 -16.55
CA GLU A 361 2.85 -24.06 -17.90
C GLU A 361 1.88 -24.64 -18.96
N HIS A 362 1.68 -25.95 -18.97
CA HIS A 362 0.74 -26.60 -19.91
C HIS A 362 -0.73 -26.17 -19.72
N GLN A 363 -1.14 -25.84 -18.49
CA GLN A 363 -2.48 -25.29 -18.23
C GLN A 363 -2.59 -23.87 -18.78
N ARG A 364 -1.57 -23.04 -18.52
CA ARG A 364 -1.50 -21.68 -19.06
C ARG A 364 -1.53 -21.67 -20.60
N GLU A 365 -0.72 -22.50 -21.23
CA GLU A 365 -0.72 -22.64 -22.70
C GLU A 365 -2.05 -23.17 -23.25
N SER A 366 -2.70 -24.10 -22.53
CA SER A 366 -4.06 -24.54 -22.86
C SER A 366 -5.04 -23.38 -22.90
N LEU A 367 -5.04 -22.53 -21.87
CA LEU A 367 -5.95 -21.39 -21.78
C LEU A 367 -5.60 -20.27 -22.78
N ILE A 368 -4.32 -19.99 -23.03
CA ILE A 368 -3.88 -19.06 -24.08
C ILE A 368 -4.36 -19.54 -25.45
N ARG A 369 -4.20 -20.84 -25.75
CA ARG A 369 -4.69 -21.44 -27.00
C ARG A 369 -6.21 -21.38 -27.11
N MET A 370 -6.92 -21.61 -26.01
CA MET A 370 -8.37 -21.47 -25.94
C MET A 370 -8.80 -20.06 -26.34
N VAL A 371 -8.21 -19.03 -25.72
CA VAL A 371 -8.49 -17.61 -26.01
C VAL A 371 -8.17 -17.27 -27.45
N GLN A 372 -7.01 -17.73 -27.97
CA GLN A 372 -6.62 -17.54 -29.36
C GLN A 372 -7.72 -18.02 -30.32
N LEU A 373 -8.19 -19.25 -30.15
CA LEU A 373 -9.19 -19.85 -31.03
C LEU A 373 -10.58 -19.25 -30.81
N TRP A 374 -10.94 -18.96 -29.56
CA TRP A 374 -12.25 -18.39 -29.21
C TRP A 374 -12.44 -17.00 -29.83
N ARG A 375 -11.38 -16.19 -29.83
CA ARG A 375 -11.37 -14.83 -30.38
C ARG A 375 -10.96 -14.76 -31.85
N GLY A 376 -10.65 -15.90 -32.49
CA GLY A 376 -10.22 -15.95 -33.89
C GLY A 376 -8.88 -15.25 -34.17
N LEU A 377 -7.97 -15.25 -33.20
CA LEU A 377 -6.68 -14.56 -33.30
C LEU A 377 -5.68 -15.38 -34.12
N ALA A 378 -5.04 -14.74 -35.10
CA ALA A 378 -4.16 -15.42 -36.05
C ALA A 378 -2.94 -16.09 -35.39
N THR A 379 -2.41 -15.50 -34.31
CA THR A 379 -1.20 -15.98 -33.67
C THR A 379 -1.33 -16.02 -32.15
N ARG A 380 -0.49 -16.86 -31.53
CA ARG A 380 -0.34 -16.90 -30.06
C ARG A 380 0.04 -15.54 -29.49
N GLN A 381 0.89 -14.78 -30.18
CA GLN A 381 1.32 -13.46 -29.71
C GLN A 381 0.15 -12.47 -29.64
N LEU A 382 -0.77 -12.51 -30.61
CA LEU A 382 -1.98 -11.69 -30.57
C LEU A 382 -2.90 -12.08 -29.40
N ALA A 383 -2.95 -13.37 -29.03
CA ALA A 383 -3.69 -13.82 -27.85
C ALA A 383 -3.10 -13.28 -26.55
N ILE A 384 -1.76 -13.31 -26.41
CA ILE A 384 -1.06 -12.72 -25.26
C ILE A 384 -1.30 -11.21 -25.18
N SER A 385 -1.21 -10.49 -26.30
CA SER A 385 -1.50 -9.05 -26.33
C SER A 385 -2.96 -8.77 -25.92
N ALA A 386 -3.91 -9.56 -26.43
CA ALA A 386 -5.33 -9.39 -26.10
C ALA A 386 -5.62 -9.68 -24.61
N LEU A 387 -4.98 -10.69 -24.03
CA LEU A 387 -5.08 -11.00 -22.59
C LEU A 387 -4.42 -9.92 -21.73
N THR A 388 -3.32 -9.34 -22.19
CA THR A 388 -2.68 -8.20 -21.52
C THR A 388 -3.63 -7.00 -21.45
N GLU A 389 -4.38 -6.72 -22.52
CA GLU A 389 -5.40 -5.67 -22.51
C GLU A 389 -6.61 -6.01 -21.63
N ASP A 390 -7.02 -7.29 -21.55
CA ASP A 390 -8.04 -7.72 -20.59
C ASP A 390 -7.56 -7.49 -19.15
N LEU A 391 -6.30 -7.84 -18.84
CA LEU A 391 -5.72 -7.65 -17.52
C LEU A 391 -5.70 -6.17 -17.12
N LYS A 392 -5.24 -5.27 -18.01
CA LYS A 392 -5.29 -3.82 -17.78
C LYS A 392 -6.72 -3.33 -17.49
N ARG A 393 -7.72 -3.89 -18.17
CA ARG A 393 -9.12 -3.54 -17.92
C ARG A 393 -9.56 -4.00 -16.53
N LEU A 394 -9.23 -5.23 -16.14
CA LEU A 394 -9.51 -5.77 -14.81
C LEU A 394 -8.85 -4.92 -13.71
N GLU A 395 -7.59 -4.54 -13.89
CA GLU A 395 -6.87 -3.65 -12.97
C GLU A 395 -7.55 -2.28 -12.85
N ARG A 396 -7.97 -1.67 -13.97
CA ARG A 396 -8.70 -0.39 -13.97
C ARG A 396 -10.06 -0.50 -13.29
N GLU A 397 -10.79 -1.58 -13.51
CA GLU A 397 -12.07 -1.83 -12.83
C GLU A 397 -11.88 -2.06 -11.33
N LYS A 398 -10.85 -2.81 -10.94
CA LYS A 398 -10.47 -2.99 -9.54
C LYS A 398 -10.13 -1.64 -8.89
N ARG A 399 -9.29 -0.81 -9.52
CA ARG A 399 -8.95 0.55 -9.06
C ARG A 399 -10.15 1.50 -9.01
N LYS A 400 -11.20 1.29 -9.79
CA LYS A 400 -12.46 2.07 -9.70
C LYS A 400 -13.37 1.60 -8.57
N LYS A 401 -13.34 0.29 -8.26
CA LYS A 401 -14.10 -0.32 -7.16
C LYS A 401 -13.43 -0.11 -5.81
N GLU A 402 -12.10 -0.10 -5.78
CA GLU A 402 -11.31 0.50 -4.73
C GLU A 402 -11.63 1.99 -4.76
N VAL A 403 -12.46 2.45 -3.82
CA VAL A 403 -12.74 3.87 -3.59
C VAL A 403 -11.38 4.60 -3.63
N PRO A 404 -11.25 5.72 -4.37
CA PRO A 404 -9.97 6.39 -4.54
C PRO A 404 -9.31 6.56 -3.18
N VAL A 405 -7.98 6.39 -3.16
CA VAL A 405 -7.12 6.78 -2.04
C VAL A 405 -7.74 8.00 -1.42
N VAL A 406 -8.31 7.82 -0.22
CA VAL A 406 -8.73 8.93 0.60
C VAL A 406 -7.44 9.74 0.73
N ILE A 407 -7.38 10.90 0.07
CA ILE A 407 -6.47 11.95 0.51
C ILE A 407 -6.88 12.09 1.97
N ILE A 408 -6.14 11.47 2.89
CA ILE A 408 -6.42 11.62 4.31
C ILE A 408 -6.22 13.11 4.51
N PRO A 409 -7.29 13.89 4.66
CA PRO A 409 -7.12 15.30 4.77
C PRO A 409 -6.30 15.52 6.04
N LYS A 410 -5.27 16.36 5.96
CA LYS A 410 -4.46 16.61 7.14
C LYS A 410 -5.37 17.14 8.24
N ARG A 411 -5.32 16.51 9.42
CA ARG A 411 -6.04 16.97 10.59
C ARG A 411 -5.63 18.43 10.87
N PRO A 412 -6.58 19.37 11.02
CA PRO A 412 -6.25 20.74 11.39
C PRO A 412 -5.78 20.79 12.85
N ASP A 413 -4.87 21.71 13.16
CA ASP A 413 -4.33 21.91 14.52
C ASP A 413 -5.44 22.22 15.54
N ARG A 414 -6.52 22.87 15.06
CA ARG A 414 -7.73 23.14 15.84
C ARG A 414 -8.99 22.87 15.02
N TRP A 415 -9.92 22.14 15.61
CA TRP A 415 -11.27 21.97 15.06
C TRP A 415 -12.10 23.24 15.26
N THR A 416 -12.72 23.69 14.18
CA THR A 416 -13.72 24.76 14.15
C THR A 416 -14.99 24.23 13.49
N ARG A 417 -16.11 24.94 13.65
CA ARG A 417 -17.37 24.57 12.97
C ARG A 417 -17.24 24.40 11.45
N SER A 418 -16.32 25.14 10.83
CA SER A 418 -16.18 25.19 9.37
C SER A 418 -15.14 24.21 8.82
N ASN A 419 -14.37 23.52 9.66
CA ASN A 419 -13.31 22.61 9.20
C ASN A 419 -13.45 21.17 9.69
N ILE A 420 -14.60 20.80 10.29
CA ILE A 420 -14.86 19.42 10.72
C ILE A 420 -14.84 18.50 9.49
N ILE A 421 -13.99 17.49 9.56
CA ILE A 421 -13.92 16.43 8.55
C ILE A 421 -14.35 15.12 9.19
N LEU A 422 -15.47 14.58 8.74
CA LEU A 422 -16.17 13.46 9.39
C LEU A 422 -15.32 12.20 9.54
N SER A 423 -14.49 11.89 8.55
CA SER A 423 -13.65 10.69 8.52
C SER A 423 -12.43 10.76 9.45
N LEU A 424 -12.07 11.94 9.97
CA LEU A 424 -10.88 12.10 10.78
C LEU A 424 -11.16 11.87 12.28
N PRO A 425 -10.16 11.36 13.02
CA PRO A 425 -10.20 11.30 14.48
C PRO A 425 -10.47 12.67 15.12
N VAL A 426 -11.29 12.72 16.17
CA VAL A 426 -11.59 13.94 16.92
C VAL A 426 -10.34 14.44 17.66
N ILE A 427 -9.46 13.54 18.12
CA ILE A 427 -8.17 13.83 18.78
C ILE A 427 -7.00 13.16 18.03
N PRO A 428 -5.76 13.66 18.14
CA PRO A 428 -4.59 12.97 17.57
C PRO A 428 -4.52 11.53 18.12
N ASP A 429 -4.22 10.58 17.23
CA ASP A 429 -4.14 9.13 17.52
C ASP A 429 -5.38 8.54 18.20
N GLY A 430 -6.52 9.24 18.09
CA GLY A 430 -7.79 8.82 18.66
C GLY A 430 -8.48 7.77 17.80
N SER A 431 -9.19 6.86 18.46
CA SER A 431 -10.05 5.87 17.80
C SER A 431 -11.44 6.39 17.47
N PHE A 432 -11.81 7.58 17.98
CA PHE A 432 -13.13 8.18 17.77
C PHE A 432 -13.10 9.26 16.70
N THR A 433 -14.04 9.20 15.76
CA THR A 433 -14.14 10.07 14.59
C THR A 433 -15.22 11.14 14.74
N TRP A 434 -15.12 12.20 13.92
CA TRP A 434 -16.19 13.21 13.84
C TRP A 434 -17.51 12.64 13.29
N ALA A 435 -17.46 11.60 12.45
CA ALA A 435 -18.64 10.88 11.99
C ALA A 435 -19.40 10.25 13.16
N GLU A 436 -18.72 9.62 14.11
CA GLU A 436 -19.34 9.04 15.30
C GLU A 436 -19.93 10.12 16.21
N ALA A 437 -19.18 11.22 16.43
CA ALA A 437 -19.62 12.32 17.27
C ALA A 437 -20.87 13.05 16.74
N THR A 438 -21.02 13.10 15.41
CA THR A 438 -22.07 13.88 14.72
C THR A 438 -23.13 13.02 14.03
N LYS A 439 -23.15 11.70 14.27
CA LYS A 439 -24.04 10.73 13.60
C LYS A 439 -24.00 10.88 12.07
N GLY A 440 -22.80 10.71 11.51
CA GLY A 440 -22.54 10.81 10.08
C GLY A 440 -22.76 12.22 9.51
N GLY A 441 -22.54 13.27 10.30
CA GLY A 441 -22.75 14.67 9.88
C GLY A 441 -24.19 15.17 10.00
N THR A 442 -25.16 14.32 10.36
CA THR A 442 -26.57 14.76 10.53
C THR A 442 -26.81 15.60 11.79
N ARG A 443 -25.86 15.59 12.73
CA ARG A 443 -25.91 16.31 14.00
C ARG A 443 -24.66 17.16 14.15
N MET A 444 -24.56 18.22 13.35
CA MET A 444 -23.42 19.14 13.42
C MET A 444 -23.48 20.02 14.68
N PRO A 445 -22.33 20.26 15.35
CA PRO A 445 -22.26 21.14 16.51
C PRO A 445 -22.62 22.60 16.15
N PRO A 446 -23.51 23.27 16.88
CA PRO A 446 -24.07 24.56 16.48
C PRO A 446 -23.13 25.73 16.78
N ASN A 447 -22.21 25.56 17.73
CA ASN A 447 -21.26 26.57 18.18
C ASN A 447 -19.90 25.93 18.52
N GLN A 448 -18.87 26.78 18.63
CA GLN A 448 -17.51 26.34 18.95
C GLN A 448 -17.44 25.68 20.34
N THR A 449 -18.24 26.13 21.30
CA THR A 449 -18.31 25.53 22.64
C THR A 449 -18.67 24.05 22.59
N THR A 450 -19.57 23.65 21.69
CA THR A 450 -19.96 22.25 21.47
C THR A 450 -18.84 21.46 20.78
N VAL A 451 -18.12 22.08 19.83
CA VAL A 451 -16.92 21.48 19.19
C VAL A 451 -15.86 21.18 20.24
N ASP A 452 -15.54 22.17 21.07
CA ASP A 452 -14.55 22.04 22.14
C ASP A 452 -14.99 21.01 23.20
N ALA A 453 -16.30 20.93 23.47
CA ALA A 453 -16.89 19.93 24.36
C ALA A 453 -16.73 18.49 23.83
N ILE A 454 -16.98 18.27 22.54
CA ILE A 454 -16.76 16.98 21.86
C ILE A 454 -15.27 16.60 21.93
N VAL A 455 -14.36 17.53 21.66
CA VAL A 455 -12.91 17.29 21.77
C VAL A 455 -12.51 16.92 23.20
N ARG A 456 -13.05 17.61 24.22
CA ARG A 456 -12.76 17.29 25.63
C ARG A 456 -13.22 15.88 26.02
N ILE A 457 -14.47 15.51 25.77
CA ILE A 457 -14.96 14.18 26.13
C ILE A 457 -14.25 13.09 25.31
N SER A 458 -13.88 13.36 24.06
CA SER A 458 -13.09 12.42 23.24
C SER A 458 -11.75 12.05 23.89
N LYS A 459 -11.03 13.04 24.46
CA LYS A 459 -9.79 12.78 25.22
C LYS A 459 -10.01 11.88 26.43
N LEU A 460 -11.11 12.04 27.15
CA LEU A 460 -11.44 11.21 28.32
C LEU A 460 -11.90 9.80 27.89
N ALA A 461 -12.75 9.74 26.88
CA ALA A 461 -13.28 8.49 26.34
C ALA A 461 -12.18 7.62 25.73
N GLN A 462 -11.14 8.21 25.11
CA GLN A 462 -9.99 7.46 24.62
C GLN A 462 -9.28 6.74 25.76
N ARG A 463 -8.99 7.44 26.87
CA ARG A 463 -8.39 6.80 28.06
C ARG A 463 -9.26 5.67 28.61
N ALA A 464 -10.60 5.82 28.54
CA ALA A 464 -11.53 4.74 28.90
C ALA A 464 -11.41 3.55 27.98
N ARG A 465 -11.48 3.78 26.67
CA ARG A 465 -11.34 2.74 25.66
C ARG A 465 -10.03 1.98 25.83
N ASP A 466 -8.92 2.69 26.03
CA ASP A 466 -7.59 2.09 26.20
C ASP A 466 -7.51 1.24 27.47
N ARG A 467 -8.12 1.70 28.57
CA ARG A 467 -8.15 0.94 29.83
C ARG A 467 -9.09 -0.25 29.80
N VAL A 468 -10.21 -0.17 29.08
CA VAL A 468 -11.10 -1.32 28.86
C VAL A 468 -10.46 -2.32 27.90
N GLY A 469 -9.55 -1.87 27.02
CA GLY A 469 -8.85 -2.72 26.07
C GLY A 469 -9.75 -3.26 24.95
N ARG A 470 -10.91 -2.63 24.72
CA ARG A 470 -11.90 -3.06 23.73
C ARG A 470 -12.50 -1.86 22.99
N PRO A 471 -12.91 -2.01 21.72
CA PRO A 471 -13.59 -0.96 20.97
C PRO A 471 -14.89 -0.51 21.63
N PHE A 472 -15.13 0.80 21.63
CA PHE A 472 -16.41 1.40 22.04
C PHE A 472 -17.23 1.66 20.77
N ILE A 473 -18.37 1.00 20.64
CA ILE A 473 -19.31 1.22 19.54
C ILE A 473 -20.24 2.35 19.93
N ILE A 474 -20.05 3.53 19.32
CA ILE A 474 -20.81 4.74 19.65
C ILE A 474 -22.25 4.63 19.13
N THR A 475 -23.21 4.67 20.05
CA THR A 475 -24.64 4.66 19.70
C THR A 475 -25.19 6.08 19.56
N SER A 476 -24.74 6.98 20.45
CA SER A 476 -25.13 8.39 20.44
C SER A 476 -24.07 9.26 21.12
N TRP A 477 -23.82 10.44 20.57
CA TRP A 477 -22.90 11.44 21.14
C TRP A 477 -23.58 12.81 21.15
N TYR A 478 -23.25 13.74 20.25
CA TYR A 478 -23.97 15.02 20.23
C TYR A 478 -25.43 14.83 19.76
N ARG A 479 -26.38 15.43 20.49
CA ARG A 479 -27.81 15.42 20.19
C ARG A 479 -28.35 16.85 20.12
N PRO A 480 -28.80 17.34 18.94
CA PRO A 480 -29.51 18.60 18.85
C PRO A 480 -30.74 18.63 19.77
N PRO A 481 -31.14 19.80 20.33
CA PRO A 481 -32.24 19.88 21.29
C PRO A 481 -33.55 19.22 20.82
N HIS A 482 -33.88 19.35 19.52
CA HIS A 482 -35.09 18.74 18.95
C HIS A 482 -35.01 17.21 18.90
N ILE A 483 -33.85 16.65 18.53
CA ILE A 483 -33.60 15.19 18.55
C ILE A 483 -33.64 14.67 19.98
N ASN A 484 -33.03 15.38 20.94
CA ASN A 484 -33.04 14.98 22.34
C ASN A 484 -34.47 14.88 22.89
N ARG A 485 -35.36 15.84 22.55
CA ARG A 485 -36.78 15.76 22.92
C ARG A 485 -37.49 14.58 22.26
N ALA A 486 -37.25 14.34 20.96
CA ALA A 486 -37.90 13.27 20.21
C ALA A 486 -37.58 11.87 20.78
N VAL A 487 -36.39 11.67 21.34
CA VAL A 487 -35.99 10.39 21.96
C VAL A 487 -36.26 10.34 23.48
N GLY A 488 -37.06 11.27 24.02
CA GLY A 488 -37.40 11.32 25.44
C GLY A 488 -36.24 11.68 26.38
N GLY A 489 -35.21 12.36 25.87
CA GLY A 489 -34.04 12.77 26.65
C GLY A 489 -34.34 13.87 27.66
N ALA A 490 -33.58 13.90 28.76
CA ALA A 490 -33.71 14.93 29.79
C ALA A 490 -33.47 16.35 29.26
N LYS A 491 -34.16 17.34 29.84
CA LYS A 491 -34.12 18.77 29.43
C LYS A 491 -32.69 19.35 29.42
N TYR A 492 -31.86 18.95 30.38
CA TYR A 492 -30.47 19.41 30.54
C TYR A 492 -29.45 18.30 30.23
N SER A 493 -29.76 17.45 29.24
CA SER A 493 -28.91 16.34 28.83
C SER A 493 -27.53 16.82 28.35
N ARG A 494 -26.47 16.16 28.83
CA ARG A 494 -25.08 16.43 28.43
C ARG A 494 -24.81 16.15 26.94
N HIS A 495 -25.63 15.31 26.30
CA HIS A 495 -25.58 15.12 24.84
C HIS A 495 -25.90 16.41 24.06
N ILE A 496 -26.70 17.33 24.63
CA ILE A 496 -27.00 18.63 24.01
C ILE A 496 -25.79 19.57 24.08
N VAL A 497 -24.92 19.38 25.07
CA VAL A 497 -23.68 20.16 25.22
C VAL A 497 -22.55 19.58 24.35
N GLY A 498 -22.67 18.30 23.95
CA GLY A 498 -21.67 17.60 23.15
C GLY A 498 -20.63 16.84 23.96
N ASP A 499 -20.75 16.82 25.29
CA ASP A 499 -19.76 16.21 26.18
C ASP A 499 -20.20 14.88 26.79
N ALA A 500 -21.11 14.16 26.13
CA ALA A 500 -21.59 12.85 26.54
C ALA A 500 -21.61 11.83 25.40
N ILE A 501 -21.36 10.57 25.76
CA ILE A 501 -21.28 9.43 24.86
C ILE A 501 -22.09 8.27 25.46
N ASP A 502 -23.01 7.74 24.67
CA ASP A 502 -23.67 6.47 24.90
C ASP A 502 -23.02 5.44 23.97
N PHE A 503 -22.50 4.35 24.53
CA PHE A 503 -21.78 3.33 23.76
C PHE A 503 -22.08 1.92 24.27
N VAL A 504 -21.80 0.94 23.41
CA VAL A 504 -21.78 -0.48 23.76
C VAL A 504 -20.39 -1.04 23.50
N CYS A 505 -20.04 -2.13 24.16
CA CYS A 505 -18.79 -2.84 23.94
C CYS A 505 -19.10 -4.32 23.75
N GLU A 506 -18.57 -4.92 22.70
CA GLU A 506 -18.83 -6.33 22.40
C GLU A 506 -18.41 -7.23 23.57
N ASN A 507 -19.31 -8.14 23.92
CA ASN A 507 -19.16 -9.10 25.01
C ASN A 507 -19.02 -8.46 26.41
N LEU A 508 -19.38 -7.19 26.58
CA LEU A 508 -19.52 -6.54 27.88
C LEU A 508 -20.90 -5.91 28.04
N THR A 509 -21.54 -6.22 29.16
CA THR A 509 -22.78 -5.56 29.56
C THR A 509 -22.50 -4.13 30.04
N GLY A 510 -23.51 -3.27 29.97
CA GLY A 510 -23.44 -1.92 30.53
C GLY A 510 -23.15 -1.93 32.04
N ASN A 511 -23.55 -2.99 32.76
CA ASN A 511 -23.21 -3.17 34.16
C ASN A 511 -21.72 -3.46 34.37
N GLN A 512 -21.11 -4.31 33.54
CA GLN A 512 -19.67 -4.59 33.60
C GLN A 512 -18.84 -3.34 33.26
N LEU A 513 -19.23 -2.63 32.19
CA LEU A 513 -18.59 -1.36 31.81
C LEU A 513 -18.70 -0.31 32.92
N TYR A 514 -19.88 -0.17 33.51
CA TYR A 514 -20.09 0.75 34.63
C TYR A 514 -19.12 0.47 35.78
N TRP A 515 -19.01 -0.78 36.25
CA TRP A 515 -18.12 -1.09 37.37
C TRP A 515 -16.63 -1.00 37.02
N LEU A 516 -16.27 -1.24 35.76
CA LEU A 516 -14.89 -1.08 35.28
C LEU A 516 -14.46 0.40 35.22
N LEU A 517 -15.41 1.29 34.90
CA LEU A 517 -15.16 2.72 34.74
C LEU A 517 -15.37 3.52 36.04
N ASP A 518 -16.29 3.08 36.91
CA ASP A 518 -16.69 3.80 38.12
C ASP A 518 -15.50 4.28 38.99
N PRO A 519 -14.46 3.47 39.29
CA PRO A 519 -13.40 3.88 40.21
C PRO A 519 -12.68 5.16 39.77
N TRP A 520 -12.56 5.41 38.47
CA TRP A 520 -11.65 6.42 37.96
C TRP A 520 -12.30 7.41 36.98
N TRP A 521 -13.52 7.15 36.50
CA TRP A 521 -14.21 8.07 35.60
C TRP A 521 -14.58 9.39 36.32
N PRO A 522 -14.11 10.56 35.85
CA PRO A 522 -14.22 11.81 36.59
C PRO A 522 -15.60 12.48 36.48
N GLY A 523 -16.33 12.25 35.38
CA GLY A 523 -17.62 12.89 35.12
C GLY A 523 -18.83 12.00 35.43
N GLY A 524 -19.91 12.14 34.67
CA GLY A 524 -21.09 11.29 34.82
C GLY A 524 -20.90 9.91 34.21
N LEU A 525 -21.43 8.88 34.89
CA LEU A 525 -21.40 7.49 34.45
C LEU A 525 -22.75 6.83 34.76
N GLY A 526 -23.34 6.18 33.77
CA GLY A 526 -24.70 5.63 33.84
C GLY A 526 -24.84 4.27 33.18
N ARG A 527 -25.79 3.48 33.70
CA ARG A 527 -26.24 2.21 33.10
C ARG A 527 -27.77 2.11 33.13
N TYR A 528 -28.33 1.31 32.23
CA TYR A 528 -29.78 1.21 32.02
C TYR A 528 -30.26 -0.25 31.99
N ARG A 529 -31.29 -0.59 32.77
CA ARG A 529 -31.92 -1.92 32.82
C ARG A 529 -32.59 -2.28 31.51
N SER A 530 -33.32 -1.33 30.92
CA SER A 530 -34.01 -1.52 29.63
C SER A 530 -33.04 -1.62 28.44
N PHE A 531 -31.79 -1.21 28.60
CA PHE A 531 -30.73 -1.30 27.60
C PHE A 531 -29.49 -1.94 28.22
N PRO A 532 -29.49 -3.26 28.47
CA PRO A 532 -28.54 -3.92 29.37
C PRO A 532 -27.07 -3.84 28.91
N ASN A 533 -26.83 -3.54 27.63
CA ASN A 533 -25.49 -3.40 27.04
C ASN A 533 -25.00 -1.95 26.94
N LEU A 534 -25.89 -0.98 27.20
CA LEU A 534 -25.59 0.45 27.03
C LEU A 534 -24.90 1.03 28.27
N CYS A 535 -23.78 1.70 28.05
CA CYS A 535 -23.09 2.51 29.04
C CYS A 535 -23.12 3.98 28.62
N HIS A 536 -23.35 4.86 29.58
CA HIS A 536 -23.29 6.31 29.39
C HIS A 536 -22.06 6.87 30.10
N ILE A 537 -21.34 7.77 29.44
CA ILE A 537 -20.29 8.60 30.03
C ILE A 537 -20.48 10.07 29.64
N ASP A 538 -20.16 10.99 30.54
CA ASP A 538 -20.06 12.43 30.23
C ASP A 538 -18.90 13.11 30.97
N ALA A 539 -18.52 14.30 30.49
CA ALA A 539 -17.38 15.09 31.00
C ALA A 539 -17.80 16.27 31.87
N ARG A 540 -18.92 16.16 32.60
CA ARG A 540 -19.26 17.19 33.60
C ARG A 540 -18.17 17.28 34.67
N ASN A 541 -18.06 18.44 35.32
CA ASN A 541 -17.00 18.77 36.26
C ASN A 541 -17.15 18.14 37.66
N TYR A 542 -18.05 17.18 37.84
CA TYR A 542 -18.26 16.45 39.09
C TYR A 542 -18.69 15.01 38.82
N ARG A 543 -18.42 14.10 39.76
CA ARG A 543 -18.85 12.70 39.64
C ARG A 543 -20.36 12.58 39.80
N ALA A 544 -21.02 11.98 38.82
CA ALA A 544 -22.45 11.65 38.88
C ALA A 544 -22.65 10.18 38.50
N ARG A 545 -23.55 9.48 39.20
CA ARG A 545 -23.77 8.03 39.05
C ARG A 545 -25.25 7.71 39.04
N TRP A 546 -25.72 7.01 38.02
CA TRP A 546 -27.11 6.53 37.96
C TRP A 546 -27.21 5.11 37.43
N ARG A 547 -28.25 4.43 37.90
CA ARG A 547 -28.54 3.01 37.63
C ARG A 547 -30.04 2.92 37.36
N ASN A 548 -30.44 3.26 36.14
CA ASN A 548 -31.85 3.32 35.75
C ASN A 548 -32.30 2.00 35.14
#